data_AF-A0A7W7H6G5-F1
#
_entry.id   AF-A0A7W7H6G5-F1
#
_cell.length_a   1.000
_cell.length_b   1.000
_cell.length_c   1.000
_cell.angle_alpha   90.00
_cell.angle_beta   90.00
_cell.angle_gamma   90.00
#
_symmetry.space_group_name_H-M   'P 1'
#
loop_
_entity.id
_entity.type
_entity.pdbx_description
1 polymer ?
#
loop_
_entity_poly.entity_id
_entity_poly.type
_entity_poly.pdbx_seq_one_letter_code
_entity_poly.pdbx_strand_id
1 'polypeptide(L)'
;MAALSLLLLAGGGWLLYDRVLREDSGVAACRALAGQEKSSSGTADDKLTKEEYLSMRQVFADSRYADLREHGTKLMDVLWQVSQLGADNEMALTYLQPLTEHISGLQSACADHGVVIDLKLSD
;
A
#
# COMPACT_ATOMS: atom_id res chain seq x y z
N MET A 1 36.41 -28.01 4.69
CA MET A 1 35.04 -27.83 5.21
C MET A 1 34.77 -26.43 5.79
N ALA A 2 35.68 -25.45 5.71
CA ALA A 2 35.41 -24.08 6.19
C ALA A 2 34.72 -23.17 5.15
N ALA A 3 34.98 -23.40 3.85
CA ALA A 3 34.45 -22.56 2.77
C ALA A 3 32.92 -22.68 2.58
N LEU A 4 32.33 -23.85 2.85
CA LEU A 4 30.88 -24.05 2.73
C LEU A 4 30.10 -23.29 3.82
N SER A 5 30.65 -23.21 5.03
CA SER A 5 30.01 -22.53 6.16
C SER A 5 29.90 -21.02 5.96
N LEU A 6 30.89 -20.41 5.30
CA LEU A 6 30.89 -18.98 4.97
C LEU A 6 29.85 -18.62 3.89
N LEU A 7 29.67 -19.48 2.87
CA LEU A 7 28.64 -19.30 1.85
C LEU A 7 27.22 -19.44 2.41
N LEU A 8 27.01 -20.37 3.34
CA LEU A 8 25.72 -20.53 4.03
C LEU A 8 25.41 -19.36 4.98
N LEU A 9 26.40 -18.81 5.66
CA LEU A 9 26.23 -17.61 6.50
C LEU A 9 26.00 -16.34 5.67
N ALA A 10 26.68 -16.21 4.52
CA ALA A 10 26.46 -15.07 3.62
C ALA A 10 25.09 -15.14 2.94
N GLY A 11 24.69 -16.31 2.42
CA GLY A 11 23.37 -16.49 1.79
C GLY A 11 22.21 -16.50 2.80
N GLY A 12 22.38 -17.16 3.93
CA GLY A 12 21.41 -17.17 5.02
C GLY A 12 21.29 -15.81 5.71
N GLY A 13 22.41 -15.11 5.90
CA GLY A 13 22.45 -13.75 6.42
C GLY A 13 21.77 -12.74 5.49
N TRP A 14 21.92 -12.87 4.17
CA TRP A 14 21.26 -11.98 3.21
C TRP A 14 19.74 -12.21 3.15
N LEU A 15 19.29 -13.48 3.16
CA LEU A 15 17.86 -13.81 3.24
C LEU A 15 17.23 -13.34 4.56
N LEU A 16 17.93 -13.50 5.69
CA LEU A 16 17.47 -12.99 6.97
C LEU A 16 17.52 -11.45 7.02
N TYR A 17 18.52 -10.82 6.40
CA TYR A 17 18.59 -9.36 6.30
C TYR A 17 17.44 -8.79 5.48
N ASP A 18 17.17 -9.33 4.30
CA ASP A 18 16.07 -8.89 3.43
C ASP A 18 14.71 -9.20 4.08
N ARG A 19 14.60 -10.29 4.86
CA ARG A 19 13.34 -10.68 5.53
C ARG A 19 13.14 -10.09 6.93
N VAL A 20 14.16 -9.62 7.62
CA VAL A 20 14.06 -9.16 9.02
C VAL A 20 14.46 -7.69 9.17
N LEU A 21 15.51 -7.24 8.47
CA LEU A 21 16.07 -5.89 8.61
C LEU A 21 15.58 -4.90 7.54
N ARG A 22 15.14 -5.40 6.37
CA ARG A 22 14.47 -4.56 5.39
C ARG A 22 13.09 -4.15 5.92
N GLU A 23 12.81 -2.85 5.82
CA GLU A 23 11.49 -2.31 6.14
C GLU A 23 10.43 -2.95 5.24
N ASP A 24 9.27 -3.27 5.83
CA ASP A 24 8.15 -3.84 5.09
C ASP A 24 7.62 -2.82 4.07
N SER A 25 7.38 -3.23 2.83
CA SER A 25 6.90 -2.32 1.79
C SER A 25 5.53 -1.70 2.12
N GLY A 26 4.64 -2.45 2.77
CA GLY A 26 3.33 -1.95 3.22
C GLY A 26 3.48 -0.93 4.35
N VAL A 27 4.36 -1.18 5.32
CA VAL A 27 4.64 -0.23 6.41
C VAL A 27 5.33 1.03 5.88
N ALA A 28 6.26 0.90 4.94
CA ALA A 28 6.89 2.03 4.27
C ALA A 28 5.85 2.88 3.52
N ALA A 29 4.87 2.24 2.87
CA ALA A 29 3.74 2.93 2.25
C ALA A 29 2.87 3.67 3.28
N CYS A 30 2.52 3.03 4.40
CA CYS A 30 1.82 3.69 5.51
C CYS A 30 2.59 4.94 5.98
N ARG A 31 3.92 4.85 6.14
CA ARG A 31 4.75 6.00 6.54
C ARG A 31 4.76 7.12 5.50
N ALA A 32 4.80 6.75 4.21
CA ALA A 32 4.71 7.72 3.12
C ALA A 32 3.37 8.47 3.16
N LEU A 33 2.26 7.75 3.38
CA LEU A 33 0.92 8.33 3.53
C LEU A 33 0.83 9.24 4.77
N ALA A 34 1.37 8.82 5.92
CA ALA A 34 1.43 9.65 7.13
C ALA A 34 2.23 10.95 6.90
N GLY A 35 3.28 10.90 6.07
CA GLY A 35 4.05 12.08 5.69
C GLY A 35 3.31 13.00 4.71
N GLN A 36 2.37 12.46 3.94
CA GLN A 36 1.65 13.17 2.89
C GLN A 36 0.49 14.03 3.42
N GLU A 37 -0.01 13.78 4.64
CA GLU A 37 -0.98 14.66 5.31
C GLU A 37 -0.54 16.13 5.45
N LYS A 38 0.78 16.41 5.34
CA LYS A 38 1.32 17.78 5.35
C LYS A 38 1.35 18.46 3.98
N SER A 39 0.99 17.75 2.91
CA SER A 39 0.98 18.24 1.53
C SER A 39 -0.33 17.83 0.88
N SER A 40 -1.34 18.68 1.03
CA SER A 40 -2.67 18.48 0.44
C SER A 40 -2.65 18.10 -1.04
N SER A 41 -3.64 17.25 -1.35
CA SER A 41 -4.34 17.08 -2.63
C SER A 41 -3.51 16.58 -3.81
N GLY A 42 -3.44 15.25 -3.95
CA GLY A 42 -3.44 14.66 -5.28
C GLY A 42 -4.81 14.91 -5.91
N THR A 43 -4.86 15.83 -6.86
CA THR A 43 -6.05 16.15 -7.66
C THR A 43 -6.61 14.87 -8.26
N ALA A 44 -7.82 14.48 -7.86
CA ALA A 44 -8.54 13.31 -8.34
C ALA A 44 -9.10 13.50 -9.76
N ASP A 45 -8.32 14.11 -10.65
CA ASP A 45 -8.75 14.48 -12.01
C ASP A 45 -7.86 13.83 -13.08
N ASP A 46 -6.64 13.41 -12.73
CA ASP A 46 -5.78 12.64 -13.63
C ASP A 46 -6.07 11.15 -13.51
N LYS A 47 -6.50 10.57 -14.62
CA LYS A 47 -6.68 9.14 -14.79
C LYS A 47 -5.35 8.42 -14.54
N LEU A 48 -5.29 7.57 -13.52
CA LEU A 48 -4.15 6.69 -13.27
C LEU A 48 -3.81 5.91 -14.54
N THR A 49 -2.51 5.83 -14.86
CA THR A 49 -2.03 4.90 -15.87
C THR A 49 -1.99 3.48 -15.31
N LYS A 50 -2.01 2.48 -16.20
CA LYS A 50 -1.96 1.07 -15.77
C LYS A 50 -0.67 0.77 -15.02
N GLU A 51 0.42 1.37 -15.45
CA GLU A 51 1.76 1.22 -14.88
C GLU A 51 1.82 1.79 -13.45
N GLU A 52 1.21 2.97 -13.22
CA GLU A 52 1.11 3.58 -11.89
C GLU A 52 0.26 2.73 -10.95
N TYR A 53 -0.92 2.29 -11.40
CA TYR A 53 -1.77 1.38 -10.62
C TYR A 53 -1.01 0.10 -10.23
N LEU A 54 -0.36 -0.56 -11.19
CA LEU A 54 0.39 -1.79 -10.92
C LEU A 54 1.53 -1.55 -9.94
N SER A 55 2.26 -0.45 -10.10
CA SER A 55 3.36 -0.07 -9.21
C SER A 55 2.87 0.15 -7.78
N MET A 56 1.82 0.96 -7.59
CA MET A 56 1.24 1.25 -6.27
C MET A 56 0.65 0.01 -5.62
N ARG A 57 -0.06 -0.82 -6.39
CA ARG A 57 -0.61 -2.09 -5.90
C ARG A 57 0.48 -3.06 -5.47
N GLN A 58 1.59 -3.12 -6.20
CA GLN A 58 2.70 -4.03 -5.91
C GLN A 58 3.34 -3.73 -4.55
N VAL A 59 3.45 -2.45 -4.16
CA VAL A 59 3.99 -2.04 -2.85
C VAL A 59 3.24 -2.73 -1.70
N PHE A 60 1.91 -2.73 -1.75
CA PHE A 60 1.10 -3.42 -0.76
C PHE A 60 1.14 -4.94 -0.93
N ALA A 61 1.11 -5.45 -2.17
CA ALA A 61 1.15 -6.88 -2.46
C ALA A 61 2.42 -7.57 -1.93
N ASP A 62 3.56 -6.86 -1.93
CA ASP A 62 4.85 -7.35 -1.44
C ASP A 62 5.00 -7.25 0.09
N SER A 63 4.01 -6.69 0.80
CA SER A 63 4.03 -6.63 2.26
C SER A 63 4.03 -8.04 2.85
N ARG A 64 4.81 -8.22 3.93
CA ARG A 64 4.81 -9.45 4.74
C ARG A 64 3.53 -9.58 5.56
N TYR A 65 2.83 -8.48 5.83
CA TYR A 65 1.63 -8.45 6.66
C TYR A 65 0.36 -8.64 5.85
N ALA A 66 -0.51 -9.55 6.29
CA ALA A 66 -1.66 -10.01 5.51
C ALA A 66 -2.77 -8.95 5.41
N ASP A 67 -2.98 -8.20 6.49
CA ASP A 67 -3.87 -7.05 6.61
C ASP A 67 -3.48 -5.91 5.65
N LEU A 68 -2.19 -5.56 5.59
CA LEU A 68 -1.67 -4.54 4.66
C LEU A 68 -1.81 -4.99 3.21
N ARG A 69 -1.54 -6.26 2.91
CA ARG A 69 -1.80 -6.82 1.57
C ARG A 69 -3.27 -6.71 1.23
N GLU A 70 -4.15 -7.12 2.13
CA GLU A 70 -5.59 -7.17 1.91
C GLU A 70 -6.17 -5.77 1.65
N HIS A 71 -6.06 -4.87 2.63
CA HIS A 71 -6.70 -3.57 2.53
C HIS A 71 -5.97 -2.65 1.54
N GLY A 72 -4.64 -2.73 1.48
CA GLY A 72 -3.84 -1.91 0.56
C GLY A 72 -4.08 -2.25 -0.90
N THR A 73 -4.08 -3.53 -1.27
CA THR A 73 -4.32 -3.92 -2.69
C THR A 73 -5.76 -3.66 -3.11
N LYS A 74 -6.74 -3.96 -2.27
CA LYS A 74 -8.15 -3.69 -2.58
C LYS A 74 -8.44 -2.20 -2.69
N LEU A 75 -7.80 -1.36 -1.87
CA LEU A 75 -7.89 0.10 -2.01
C LEU A 75 -7.38 0.56 -3.40
N MET A 76 -6.21 0.07 -3.82
CA MET A 76 -5.67 0.40 -5.15
C MET A 76 -6.57 -0.10 -6.29
N ASP A 77 -7.17 -1.29 -6.13
CA ASP A 77 -8.09 -1.86 -7.11
C ASP A 77 -9.35 -0.99 -7.27
N VAL A 78 -9.89 -0.47 -6.15
CA VAL A 78 -11.04 0.46 -6.17
C VAL A 78 -10.66 1.80 -6.77
N LEU A 79 -9.52 2.39 -6.38
CA LEU A 79 -9.04 3.67 -6.94
C LEU A 79 -8.83 3.59 -8.45
N TRP A 80 -8.27 2.48 -8.94
CA TRP A 80 -8.16 2.22 -10.37
C TRP A 80 -9.52 2.16 -11.05
N GLN A 81 -10.48 1.41 -10.50
CA GLN A 81 -11.81 1.31 -11.09
C GLN A 81 -12.50 2.68 -11.16
N VAL A 82 -12.41 3.48 -10.10
CA VAL A 82 -12.95 4.84 -10.07
C VAL A 82 -12.26 5.74 -11.10
N SER A 83 -10.92 5.70 -11.21
CA SER A 83 -10.19 6.54 -12.17
C SER A 83 -10.53 6.22 -13.63
N GLN A 84 -10.94 4.98 -13.92
CA GLN A 84 -11.38 4.59 -15.26
C GLN A 84 -12.79 5.09 -15.61
N LEU A 85 -13.65 5.34 -14.63
CA LEU A 85 -15.04 5.74 -14.82
C LEU A 85 -15.22 7.25 -15.04
N GLY A 86 -14.27 8.06 -14.57
CA GLY A 86 -14.37 9.53 -14.54
C GLY A 86 -15.18 10.03 -13.34
N ALA A 87 -14.84 11.22 -12.81
CA ALA A 87 -15.41 11.77 -11.57
C ALA A 87 -16.94 11.99 -11.62
N ASP A 88 -17.50 12.26 -12.81
CA ASP A 88 -18.93 12.57 -13.00
C ASP A 88 -19.82 11.35 -13.24
N ASN A 89 -19.27 10.13 -13.12
CA ASN A 89 -20.01 8.91 -13.42
C ASN A 89 -20.82 8.46 -12.20
N GLU A 90 -22.15 8.38 -12.31
CA GLU A 90 -23.03 7.91 -11.23
C GLU A 90 -22.67 6.50 -10.74
N MET A 91 -22.00 5.67 -11.56
CA MET A 91 -21.50 4.36 -11.13
C MET A 91 -20.34 4.44 -10.13
N ALA A 92 -19.62 5.57 -10.05
CA ALA A 92 -18.57 5.78 -9.04
C ALA A 92 -19.13 5.73 -7.62
N LEU A 93 -20.41 6.08 -7.42
CA LEU A 93 -21.09 6.00 -6.12
C LEU A 93 -21.13 4.56 -5.57
N THR A 94 -21.18 3.55 -6.43
CA THR A 94 -21.16 2.14 -6.00
C THR A 94 -19.82 1.73 -5.36
N TYR A 95 -18.76 2.50 -5.63
CA TYR A 95 -17.43 2.27 -5.09
C TYR A 95 -17.16 3.01 -3.77
N LEU A 96 -18.05 3.90 -3.33
CA LEU A 96 -17.87 4.63 -2.06
C LEU A 96 -17.82 3.68 -0.86
N GLN A 97 -18.67 2.65 -0.84
CA GLN A 97 -18.68 1.68 0.24
C GLN A 97 -17.37 0.88 0.30
N PRO A 98 -16.92 0.17 -0.76
CA PRO A 98 -15.66 -0.57 -0.71
C PRO A 98 -14.44 0.36 -0.54
N LEU A 99 -14.50 1.60 -1.04
CA LEU A 99 -13.46 2.60 -0.80
C LEU A 99 -13.34 2.93 0.69
N THR A 100 -14.46 3.23 1.35
CA THR A 100 -14.49 3.53 2.79
C THR A 100 -14.05 2.33 3.64
N GLU A 101 -14.48 1.12 3.27
CA GLU A 101 -14.08 -0.12 3.93
C GLU A 101 -12.55 -0.33 3.86
N HIS A 102 -11.96 -0.18 2.68
CA HIS A 102 -10.53 -0.40 2.52
C HIS A 102 -9.67 0.75 3.01
N ILE A 103 -10.17 1.99 3.01
CA ILE A 103 -9.52 3.11 3.71
C ILE A 103 -9.46 2.82 5.21
N SER A 104 -10.61 2.59 5.86
CA SER A 104 -10.66 2.36 7.31
C SER A 104 -9.87 1.12 7.73
N GLY A 105 -9.97 0.03 6.95
CA GLY A 105 -9.19 -1.17 7.18
C GLY A 105 -7.69 -0.96 6.98
N LEU A 106 -7.26 -0.16 5.99
CA LEU A 106 -5.86 0.19 5.81
C LEU A 106 -5.35 1.07 6.95
N GLN A 107 -6.15 2.04 7.42
CA GLN A 107 -5.80 2.86 8.59
C GLN A 107 -5.60 2.00 9.84
N SER A 108 -6.50 1.05 10.08
CA SER A 108 -6.37 0.08 11.19
C SER A 108 -5.12 -0.77 11.05
N ALA A 109 -4.88 -1.35 9.86
CA ALA A 109 -3.71 -2.17 9.60
C ALA A 109 -2.40 -1.38 9.78
N CYS A 110 -2.32 -0.16 9.26
CA CYS A 110 -1.16 0.71 9.49
C CYS A 110 -0.95 1.00 10.99
N ALA A 111 -2.03 1.23 11.75
CA ALA A 111 -1.95 1.48 13.19
C ALA A 111 -1.45 0.25 13.96
N ASP A 112 -1.87 -0.95 13.58
CA ASP A 112 -1.38 -2.22 14.15
C ASP A 112 0.13 -2.42 13.95
N HIS A 113 0.69 -1.81 12.89
CA HIS A 113 2.14 -1.78 12.62
C HIS A 113 2.83 -0.47 13.04
N GLY A 114 2.17 0.33 13.89
CA GLY A 114 2.76 1.50 14.54
C GLY A 114 2.81 2.77 13.69
N VAL A 115 2.00 2.87 12.64
CA VAL A 115 1.89 4.07 11.79
C VAL A 115 0.44 4.55 11.77
N VAL A 116 0.18 5.72 12.36
CA VAL A 116 -1.14 6.34 12.34
C VAL A 116 -1.27 7.19 11.08
N ILE A 117 -2.33 6.96 10.31
CA ILE A 117 -2.68 7.71 9.10
C ILE A 117 -4.16 8.14 9.15
N ASP A 118 -4.44 9.33 8.66
CA ASP A 118 -5.73 10.00 8.52
C ASP A 118 -6.04 10.19 7.02
N LEU A 119 -6.52 9.11 6.40
CA LEU A 119 -6.97 9.11 5.02
C LEU A 119 -8.43 9.60 5.00
N LYS A 120 -8.63 10.88 4.69
CA LYS A 120 -9.97 11.43 4.48
C LYS A 120 -10.38 11.30 3.03
N LEU A 121 -11.62 10.85 2.82
CA LEU A 121 -12.35 11.16 1.61
C LEU A 121 -12.68 12.65 1.70
N SER A 122 -12.09 13.47 0.83
CA SER A 122 -12.46 14.89 0.75
C SER A 122 -13.94 14.99 0.38
N ASP A 123 -14.69 15.79 1.14
CA ASP A 123 -16.09 16.18 0.84
C ASP A 123 -16.21 16.93 -0.49
#